data_AF-A0A941W6P2-F1
#
_entry.id   AF-A0A941W6P2-F1
#
_cell.length_a   1.000
_cell.length_b   1.000
_cell.length_c   1.000
_cell.angle_alpha   90.00
_cell.angle_beta   90.00
_cell.angle_gamma   90.00
#
_symmetry.space_group_name_H-M   'P 1'
#
loop_
_entity.id
_entity.type
_entity.pdbx_description
1 polymer ?
#
loop_
_entity_poly.entity_id
_entity_poly.type
_entity_poly.pdbx_seq_one_letter_code
_entity_poly.pdbx_strand_id
1 'polypeptide(L)'
;MSIEKLTWREAEYQFLRRIDWLIATNTPLDKAQEALVDHTTLFKFYCRLDKDDKARNLFRELTLKFADACGTSLKKQRTDSFFIHGWLQILSRYGLFKEIVRVFLQNLRKQKPGLCEDVVKELSRDYLAKDFDLTEKDREKAQRQIKVMAKDMYLLYETFINHNQVKHYESFKTLAKVFDQQCETVEGADGEKMEIVIREKPKGDEIISTPHNTDARYVKKGKQTVCGQKGFITVEQLWQLIMDWDFRTTS
;
A
#
# COMPACT_ATOMS: atom_id res chain seq x y z
N MET A 1 -12.62 -22.34 5.61
CA MET A 1 -13.67 -21.61 6.33
C MET A 1 -13.26 -20.14 6.35
N SER A 2 -14.03 -19.24 5.75
CA SER A 2 -13.81 -17.81 5.94
C SER A 2 -14.08 -17.46 7.40
N ILE A 3 -13.21 -16.70 8.04
CA ILE A 3 -13.53 -16.08 9.33
C ILE A 3 -14.74 -15.16 9.08
N GLU A 4 -15.86 -15.49 9.71
CA GLU A 4 -17.06 -14.65 9.70
C GLU A 4 -16.73 -13.33 10.37
N LYS A 5 -17.03 -12.21 9.71
CA LYS A 5 -16.85 -10.87 10.26
C LYS A 5 -18.22 -10.33 10.63
N LEU A 6 -18.45 -10.18 11.92
CA LEU A 6 -19.70 -9.63 12.46
C LEU A 6 -19.37 -8.33 13.18
N THR A 7 -20.13 -7.28 12.91
CA THR A 7 -20.16 -6.09 13.76
C THR A 7 -20.66 -6.46 15.17
N TRP A 8 -20.38 -5.64 16.18
CA TRP A 8 -20.83 -5.91 17.56
C TRP A 8 -22.36 -6.06 17.68
N ARG A 9 -23.12 -5.31 16.87
CA ARG A 9 -24.58 -5.43 16.80
C ARG A 9 -25.02 -6.73 16.13
N GLU A 10 -24.31 -7.15 15.09
CA GLU A 10 -24.57 -8.45 14.48
C GLU A 10 -24.18 -9.58 15.43
N ALA A 11 -23.11 -9.47 16.20
CA ALA A 11 -22.73 -10.45 17.21
C ALA A 11 -23.81 -10.57 18.30
N GLU A 12 -24.30 -9.46 18.84
CA GLU A 12 -25.45 -9.44 19.77
C GLU A 12 -26.68 -10.12 19.13
N TYR A 13 -27.00 -9.78 17.89
CA TYR A 13 -28.12 -10.38 17.17
C TYR A 13 -27.94 -11.89 16.94
N GLN A 14 -26.73 -12.34 16.62
CA GLN A 14 -26.45 -13.75 16.34
C GLN A 14 -26.36 -14.60 17.60
N PHE A 15 -26.02 -14.04 18.75
CA PHE A 15 -25.80 -14.79 20.00
C PHE A 15 -26.99 -15.70 20.38
N LEU A 16 -28.21 -15.20 20.26
CA LEU A 16 -29.43 -15.97 20.55
C LEU A 16 -29.81 -16.99 19.47
N ARG A 17 -29.25 -16.85 18.26
CA ARG A 17 -29.67 -17.58 17.05
C ARG A 17 -28.68 -18.68 16.68
N ARG A 18 -27.50 -18.66 17.29
CA ARG A 18 -26.40 -19.57 16.99
C ARG A 18 -26.21 -20.59 18.08
N ILE A 19 -26.67 -21.81 17.80
CA ILE A 19 -26.55 -22.96 18.71
C ILE A 19 -25.09 -23.24 19.05
N ASP A 20 -24.18 -23.10 18.09
CA ASP A 20 -22.75 -23.31 18.31
C ASP A 20 -22.14 -22.29 19.28
N TRP A 21 -22.63 -21.05 19.32
CA TRP A 21 -22.19 -20.05 20.29
C TRP A 21 -22.73 -20.34 21.68
N LEU A 22 -23.97 -20.80 21.79
CA LEU A 22 -24.54 -21.25 23.06
C LEU A 22 -23.77 -22.46 23.61
N ILE A 23 -23.38 -23.41 22.75
CA ILE A 23 -22.51 -24.53 23.13
C ILE A 23 -21.14 -24.02 23.60
N ALA A 24 -20.50 -23.14 22.83
CA ALA A 24 -19.16 -22.63 23.15
C ALA A 24 -19.11 -21.85 24.46
N THR A 25 -20.18 -21.12 24.78
CA THR A 25 -20.32 -20.37 26.04
C THR A 25 -20.94 -21.18 27.17
N ASN A 26 -21.28 -22.45 26.91
CA ASN A 26 -22.01 -23.32 27.84
C ASN A 26 -23.30 -22.66 28.37
N THR A 27 -24.00 -21.93 27.51
CA THR A 27 -25.26 -21.25 27.80
C THR A 27 -26.43 -22.21 27.55
N PRO A 28 -27.27 -22.50 28.56
CA PRO A 28 -28.47 -23.31 28.37
C PRO A 28 -29.45 -22.65 27.40
N LEU A 29 -30.05 -23.44 26.49
CA LEU A 29 -30.95 -22.92 25.45
C LEU A 29 -32.18 -22.23 26.03
N ASP A 30 -32.70 -22.75 27.14
CA ASP A 30 -33.84 -22.18 27.89
C ASP A 30 -33.50 -20.86 28.60
N LYS A 31 -32.21 -20.53 28.75
CA LYS A 31 -31.72 -19.30 29.39
C LYS A 31 -30.99 -18.37 28.43
N ALA A 32 -31.03 -18.64 27.12
CA ALA A 32 -30.31 -17.83 26.13
C ALA A 32 -30.67 -16.34 26.23
N GLN A 33 -31.95 -16.03 26.45
CA GLN A 33 -32.43 -14.65 26.58
C GLN A 33 -31.89 -13.92 27.83
N GLU A 34 -31.65 -14.66 28.92
CA GLU A 34 -31.07 -14.13 30.17
C GLU A 34 -29.56 -13.92 30.04
N ALA A 35 -28.91 -14.67 29.16
CA ALA A 35 -27.48 -14.57 28.84
C ALA A 35 -27.17 -13.56 27.72
N LEU A 36 -28.15 -12.78 27.26
CA LEU A 36 -27.94 -11.77 26.22
C LEU A 36 -26.94 -10.72 26.71
N VAL A 37 -25.90 -10.47 25.90
CA VAL A 37 -24.93 -9.41 26.15
C VAL A 37 -25.11 -8.31 25.11
N ASP A 38 -25.43 -7.11 25.57
CA ASP A 38 -25.54 -5.92 24.71
C ASP A 38 -24.22 -5.64 23.97
N HIS A 39 -24.32 -5.22 22.70
CA HIS A 39 -23.17 -4.94 21.85
C HIS A 39 -22.16 -3.96 22.47
N THR A 40 -22.60 -2.96 23.26
CA THR A 40 -21.67 -2.04 23.92
C THR A 40 -20.91 -2.70 25.06
N THR A 41 -21.51 -3.69 25.72
CA THR A 41 -20.86 -4.50 26.75
C THR A 41 -19.82 -5.42 26.14
N LEU A 42 -20.14 -6.08 25.01
CA LEU A 42 -19.18 -6.89 24.25
C LEU A 42 -17.97 -6.05 23.81
N PHE A 43 -18.21 -4.87 23.22
CA PHE A 43 -17.15 -3.97 22.80
C PHE A 43 -16.27 -3.51 23.98
N LYS A 44 -16.87 -3.08 25.10
CA LYS A 44 -16.12 -2.65 26.29
C LYS A 44 -15.32 -3.80 26.90
N PHE A 45 -15.88 -5.01 26.94
CA PHE A 45 -15.18 -6.20 27.40
C PHE A 45 -13.96 -6.49 26.52
N TYR A 46 -14.14 -6.49 25.20
CA TYR A 46 -13.06 -6.64 24.24
C TYR A 46 -11.95 -5.60 24.45
N CYS A 47 -12.28 -4.31 24.52
CA CYS A 47 -11.28 -3.26 24.72
C CYS A 47 -10.51 -3.37 26.04
N ARG A 48 -11.11 -3.96 27.08
CA ARG A 48 -10.41 -4.23 28.35
C ARG A 48 -9.46 -5.41 28.19
N LEU A 49 -9.89 -6.46 27.50
CA LEU A 49 -9.13 -7.68 27.28
C LEU A 49 -7.93 -7.45 26.35
N ASP A 50 -8.11 -6.64 25.30
CA ASP A 50 -7.04 -6.22 24.38
C ASP A 50 -5.90 -5.47 25.09
N LYS A 51 -6.25 -4.63 26.08
CA LYS A 51 -5.30 -3.83 26.85
C LYS A 51 -4.71 -4.57 28.05
N ASP A 52 -5.10 -5.82 28.30
CA ASP A 52 -4.65 -6.60 29.44
C ASP A 52 -3.53 -7.57 29.03
N ASP A 53 -2.30 -7.25 29.42
CA ASP A 53 -1.12 -8.07 29.15
C ASP A 53 -1.24 -9.49 29.72
N LYS A 54 -1.92 -9.69 30.86
CA LYS A 54 -2.13 -11.02 31.44
C LYS A 54 -3.09 -11.84 30.58
N ALA A 55 -4.19 -11.23 30.14
CA ALA A 55 -5.13 -11.89 29.24
C ALA A 55 -4.43 -12.29 27.94
N ARG A 56 -3.67 -11.36 27.34
CA ARG A 56 -2.87 -11.61 26.14
C ARG A 56 -1.91 -12.80 26.32
N ASN A 57 -1.18 -12.84 27.43
CA ASN A 57 -0.24 -13.93 27.72
C ASN A 57 -0.97 -15.27 27.91
N LEU A 58 -2.11 -15.27 28.61
CA LEU A 58 -2.94 -16.47 28.77
C LEU A 58 -3.41 -17.03 27.41
N PHE A 59 -3.96 -16.18 26.55
CA PHE A 59 -4.41 -16.60 25.21
C PHE A 59 -3.25 -17.11 24.35
N ARG A 60 -2.07 -16.47 24.45
CA ARG A 60 -0.86 -16.95 23.77
C ARG A 60 -0.49 -18.36 24.25
N GLU A 61 -0.38 -18.57 25.55
CA GLU A 61 -0.02 -19.88 26.12
C GLU A 61 -1.04 -20.97 25.77
N LEU A 62 -2.34 -20.66 25.86
CA LEU A 62 -3.40 -21.58 25.45
C LEU A 62 -3.27 -21.96 23.97
N THR A 63 -3.08 -20.96 23.10
CA THR A 63 -2.93 -21.19 21.65
C THR A 63 -1.71 -22.06 21.35
N LEU A 64 -0.58 -21.84 22.04
CA LEU A 64 0.61 -22.68 21.91
C LEU A 64 0.33 -24.12 22.34
N LYS A 65 -0.32 -24.33 23.49
CA LYS A 65 -0.70 -25.66 23.98
C LYS A 65 -1.66 -26.37 23.03
N PHE A 66 -2.63 -25.65 22.45
CA PHE A 66 -3.53 -26.20 21.43
C PHE A 66 -2.78 -26.56 20.15
N ALA A 67 -1.86 -25.72 19.68
CA ALA A 67 -1.05 -26.03 18.51
C ALA A 67 -0.22 -27.30 18.73
N ASP A 68 0.39 -27.46 19.91
CA ASP A 68 1.12 -28.66 20.30
C ASP A 68 0.21 -29.89 20.37
N ALA A 69 -0.94 -29.80 21.03
CA ALA A 69 -1.92 -30.88 21.15
C ALA A 69 -2.48 -31.33 19.78
N CYS A 70 -2.65 -30.38 18.85
CA CYS A 70 -3.07 -30.63 17.48
C CYS A 70 -1.92 -31.01 16.54
N GLY A 71 -0.68 -31.14 17.02
CA GLY A 71 0.49 -31.47 16.19
C GLY A 71 0.78 -30.42 15.10
N THR A 72 0.32 -29.19 15.28
CA THR A 72 0.41 -28.11 14.29
C THR A 72 1.74 -27.39 14.41
N SER A 73 2.59 -27.49 13.37
CA SER A 73 3.88 -26.79 13.34
C SER A 73 3.70 -25.27 13.23
N LEU A 74 4.20 -24.54 14.23
CA LEU A 74 4.35 -23.09 14.20
C LEU A 74 5.65 -22.64 13.49
N LYS A 75 6.55 -23.58 13.19
CA LYS A 75 7.77 -23.30 12.42
C LYS A 75 7.37 -23.06 10.97
N LYS A 76 7.34 -21.77 10.58
CA LYS A 76 7.13 -21.29 9.21
C LYS A 76 6.12 -22.16 8.46
N GLN A 77 4.84 -22.00 8.82
CA GLN A 77 3.77 -22.36 7.90
C GLN A 77 4.12 -21.76 6.52
N ARG A 78 3.82 -22.48 5.44
CA ARG A 78 3.77 -21.85 4.11
C ARG A 78 2.74 -20.73 4.19
N THR A 79 3.19 -19.52 4.50
CA THR A 79 2.60 -18.30 3.95
C THR A 79 2.96 -18.37 2.48
N ASP A 80 2.13 -19.04 1.68
CA ASP A 80 2.04 -18.62 0.28
C ASP A 80 1.87 -17.10 0.34
N SER A 81 2.83 -16.39 -0.23
CA SER A 81 2.96 -14.95 -0.04
C SER A 81 1.61 -14.26 -0.10
N PHE A 82 1.15 -13.68 1.01
CA PHE A 82 -0.05 -12.87 0.99
C PHE A 82 0.27 -11.67 0.12
N PHE A 83 -0.25 -11.69 -1.11
CA PHE A 83 -0.30 -10.51 -1.94
C PHE A 83 -1.41 -9.64 -1.34
N ILE A 84 -1.03 -8.75 -0.44
CA ILE A 84 -1.97 -7.79 0.15
C ILE A 84 -2.42 -6.91 -1.00
N HIS A 85 -3.69 -7.03 -1.39
CA HIS A 85 -4.24 -6.25 -2.49
C HIS A 85 -4.30 -4.78 -2.03
N GLY A 86 -3.54 -3.92 -2.71
CA GLY A 86 -3.67 -2.49 -2.55
C GLY A 86 -4.77 -1.98 -3.47
N TRP A 87 -5.66 -1.12 -2.97
CA TRP A 87 -6.59 -0.37 -3.81
C TRP A 87 -5.84 0.78 -4.51
N LEU A 88 -4.91 0.40 -5.38
CA LEU A 88 -4.01 1.30 -6.10
C LEU A 88 -4.33 1.24 -7.59
N GLN A 89 -4.41 2.41 -8.22
CA GLN A 89 -4.54 2.51 -9.66
C GLN A 89 -3.34 1.88 -10.36
N ILE A 90 -3.58 1.10 -11.42
CA ILE A 90 -2.52 0.53 -12.26
C ILE A 90 -2.07 1.60 -13.24
N LEU A 91 -0.80 1.98 -13.18
CA LEU A 91 -0.23 3.03 -14.02
C LEU A 91 0.54 2.43 -15.21
N SER A 92 0.27 2.95 -16.41
CA SER A 92 1.17 2.78 -17.55
C SER A 92 2.44 3.62 -17.33
N ARG A 93 3.47 3.45 -18.16
CA ARG A 93 4.66 4.32 -18.09
C ARG A 93 4.31 5.80 -18.22
N TYR A 94 3.32 6.13 -19.06
CA TYR A 94 2.77 7.49 -19.16
C TYR A 94 2.21 7.97 -17.83
N GLY A 95 1.30 7.19 -17.21
CA GLY A 95 0.71 7.54 -15.93
C GLY A 95 1.73 7.63 -14.80
N LEU A 96 2.71 6.72 -14.78
CA LEU A 96 3.78 6.70 -13.78
C LEU A 96 4.62 7.99 -13.84
N PHE A 97 5.11 8.37 -15.02
CA PHE A 97 5.96 9.57 -15.16
C PHE A 97 5.18 10.82 -14.78
N LYS A 98 3.95 10.93 -15.31
CA LYS A 98 3.06 12.04 -15.03
C LYS A 98 2.79 12.17 -13.53
N GLU A 99 2.48 11.06 -12.84
CA GLU A 99 2.18 11.06 -11.42
C GLU A 99 3.39 11.32 -10.53
N ILE A 100 4.56 10.78 -10.88
CA ILE A 100 5.82 11.02 -10.14
C ILE A 100 6.16 12.51 -10.12
N VAL A 101 6.08 13.17 -11.27
CA VAL A 101 6.32 14.61 -11.38
C VAL A 101 5.29 15.38 -10.56
N ARG A 102 4.00 15.04 -10.66
CA ARG A 102 2.96 15.69 -9.86
C ARG A 102 3.20 15.57 -8.36
N VAL A 103 3.46 14.36 -7.86
CA VAL A 103 3.69 14.12 -6.42
C VAL A 103 4.91 14.89 -5.92
N PHE A 104 5.99 14.92 -6.71
CA PHE A 104 7.16 15.73 -6.38
C PHE A 104 6.82 17.22 -6.30
N LEU A 105 6.16 17.77 -7.33
CA LEU A 105 5.82 19.19 -7.38
C LEU A 105 4.81 19.60 -6.30
N GLN A 106 3.85 18.73 -5.94
CA GLN A 106 2.94 18.99 -4.82
C GLN A 106 3.68 19.08 -3.49
N ASN A 107 4.65 18.18 -3.26
CA ASN A 107 5.50 18.25 -2.06
C ASN A 107 6.37 19.51 -2.10
N LEU A 108 6.99 19.82 -3.25
CA LEU A 108 7.82 21.00 -3.42
C LEU A 108 7.03 22.29 -3.19
N ARG A 109 5.81 22.41 -3.75
CA ARG A 109 4.92 23.55 -3.55
C ARG A 109 4.54 23.74 -2.08
N LYS A 110 4.32 22.64 -1.35
CA LYS A 110 3.98 22.69 0.08
C LYS A 110 5.15 23.18 0.94
N GLN A 111 6.37 22.76 0.63
CA GLN A 111 7.56 23.06 1.45
C GLN A 111 8.28 24.34 1.01
N LYS A 112 8.33 24.61 -0.29
CA LYS A 112 9.09 25.68 -0.94
C LYS A 112 8.35 26.22 -2.18
N PRO A 113 7.29 27.02 -1.99
CA PRO A 113 6.44 27.50 -3.08
C PRO A 113 7.22 28.29 -4.14
N GLY A 114 8.15 29.18 -3.75
CA GLY A 114 8.94 29.97 -4.71
C GLY A 114 9.77 29.11 -5.68
N LEU A 115 10.48 28.09 -5.17
CA LEU A 115 11.22 27.16 -6.04
C LEU A 115 10.30 26.37 -6.96
N CYS A 116 9.09 26.04 -6.50
CA CYS A 116 8.10 25.35 -7.31
C CYS A 116 7.60 26.25 -8.45
N GLU A 117 7.34 27.53 -8.19
CA GLU A 117 6.86 28.48 -9.20
C GLU A 117 7.90 28.73 -10.30
N ASP A 118 9.19 28.73 -9.96
CA ASP A 118 10.26 28.90 -10.94
C ASP A 118 10.41 27.67 -11.82
N VAL A 119 10.50 26.48 -11.22
CA VAL A 119 10.74 25.25 -12.00
C VAL A 119 9.55 24.89 -12.88
N VAL A 120 8.31 25.16 -12.45
CA VAL A 120 7.10 24.87 -13.24
C VAL A 120 7.08 25.63 -14.56
N LYS A 121 7.69 26.82 -14.65
CA LYS A 121 7.79 27.60 -15.89
C LYS A 121 8.69 26.94 -16.94
N GLU A 122 9.64 26.11 -16.50
CA GLU A 122 10.60 25.43 -17.38
C GLU A 122 10.08 24.06 -17.86
N LEU A 123 9.05 23.53 -17.20
CA LEU A 123 8.46 22.23 -17.55
C LEU A 123 7.61 22.33 -18.81
N SER A 124 7.63 21.27 -19.60
CA SER A 124 6.86 21.21 -20.85
C SER A 124 5.33 21.15 -20.66
N ARG A 125 4.86 20.95 -19.43
CA ARG A 125 3.45 20.64 -19.09
C ARG A 125 3.04 21.20 -17.75
N ASP A 126 1.75 21.47 -17.62
CA ASP A 126 1.13 21.73 -16.33
C ASP A 126 0.83 20.42 -15.58
N TYR A 127 1.78 19.98 -14.77
CA TYR A 127 1.62 18.80 -13.90
C TYR A 127 0.77 19.08 -12.65
N LEU A 128 0.41 20.33 -12.39
CA LEU A 128 -0.39 20.75 -11.23
C LEU A 128 -1.83 21.16 -11.63
N ALA A 129 -2.20 20.96 -12.89
CA ALA A 129 -3.54 21.18 -13.41
C ALA A 129 -4.61 20.47 -12.56
N LYS A 130 -5.78 21.12 -12.40
CA LYS A 130 -6.93 20.55 -11.67
C LYS A 130 -7.42 19.25 -12.31
N ASP A 131 -7.49 19.22 -13.64
CA ASP A 131 -7.92 18.06 -14.40
C ASP A 131 -6.71 17.17 -14.71
N PHE A 132 -6.48 16.18 -13.85
CA PHE A 132 -5.29 15.34 -13.91
C PHE A 132 -5.59 13.92 -14.37
N ASP A 133 -5.63 13.71 -15.69
CA ASP A 133 -5.78 12.37 -16.28
C ASP A 133 -4.44 11.63 -16.38
N LEU A 134 -4.37 10.45 -15.77
CA LEU A 134 -3.19 9.56 -15.79
C LEU A 134 -3.17 8.60 -16.98
N THR A 135 -4.18 8.67 -17.85
CA THR A 135 -4.34 7.80 -19.01
C THR A 135 -4.13 8.54 -20.32
N GLU A 136 -3.64 7.82 -21.32
CA GLU A 136 -3.60 8.26 -22.71
C GLU A 136 -3.89 7.02 -23.56
N LYS A 137 -4.97 7.07 -24.33
CA LYS A 137 -5.48 5.91 -25.09
C LYS A 137 -4.75 5.77 -26.43
N ASP A 138 -4.28 6.88 -26.98
CA ASP A 138 -3.48 6.87 -28.20
C ASP A 138 -2.04 6.48 -27.88
N ARG A 139 -1.61 5.32 -28.42
CA ARG A 139 -0.29 4.75 -28.16
C ARG A 139 0.85 5.61 -28.71
N GLU A 140 0.72 6.16 -29.91
CA GLU A 140 1.77 6.98 -30.51
C GLU A 140 1.92 8.29 -29.74
N LYS A 141 0.78 8.91 -29.44
CA LYS A 141 0.74 10.11 -28.63
C LYS A 141 1.34 9.83 -27.25
N ALA A 142 0.96 8.75 -26.57
CA ALA A 142 1.54 8.36 -25.28
C ALA A 142 3.07 8.21 -25.37
N GLN A 143 3.60 7.56 -26.41
CA GLN A 143 5.06 7.41 -26.59
C GLN A 143 5.78 8.74 -26.77
N ARG A 144 5.25 9.65 -27.60
CA ARG A 144 5.80 11.00 -27.78
C ARG A 144 5.77 11.77 -26.46
N GLN A 145 4.67 11.68 -25.72
CA GLN A 145 4.50 12.33 -24.43
C GLN A 145 5.45 11.79 -23.35
N ILE A 146 5.70 10.47 -23.29
CA ILE A 146 6.65 9.88 -22.33
C ILE A 146 8.06 10.42 -22.56
N LYS A 147 8.50 10.58 -23.82
CA LYS A 147 9.83 11.17 -24.13
C LYS A 147 9.96 12.60 -23.62
N VAL A 148 8.90 13.39 -23.77
CA VAL A 148 8.83 14.75 -23.26
C VAL A 148 8.90 14.77 -21.72
N MET A 149 8.10 13.93 -21.06
CA MET A 149 8.12 13.82 -19.59
C MET A 149 9.45 13.29 -19.05
N ALA A 150 10.17 12.44 -19.79
CA ALA A 150 11.51 11.99 -19.42
C ALA A 150 12.50 13.15 -19.35
N LYS A 151 12.40 14.11 -20.28
CA LYS A 151 13.21 15.35 -20.28
C LYS A 151 12.87 16.23 -19.07
N ASP A 152 11.59 16.40 -18.77
CA ASP A 152 11.14 17.13 -17.59
C ASP A 152 11.64 16.47 -16.29
N MET A 153 11.59 15.14 -16.18
CA MET A 153 12.13 14.42 -15.02
C MET A 153 13.64 14.61 -14.87
N TYR A 154 14.39 14.63 -15.97
CA TYR A 154 15.82 14.91 -15.95
C TYR A 154 16.14 16.34 -15.54
N LEU A 155 15.38 17.32 -16.05
CA LEU A 155 15.49 18.72 -15.61
C LEU A 155 15.30 18.83 -14.09
N LEU A 156 14.25 18.19 -13.55
CA LEU A 156 14.01 18.17 -12.11
C LEU A 156 15.14 17.47 -11.33
N TYR A 157 15.69 16.38 -11.89
CA TYR A 157 16.82 15.67 -11.29
C TYR A 157 18.06 16.57 -11.20
N GLU A 158 18.49 17.16 -12.32
CA GLU A 158 19.67 18.03 -12.38
C GLU A 158 19.52 19.27 -11.49
N THR A 159 18.34 19.90 -11.48
CA THR A 159 18.07 21.10 -10.67
C THR A 159 18.17 20.83 -9.17
N PHE A 160 17.76 19.65 -8.70
CA PHE A 160 17.60 19.40 -7.26
C PHE A 160 18.58 18.39 -6.66
N ILE A 161 19.39 17.68 -7.46
CA ILE A 161 20.34 16.69 -6.92
C ILE A 161 21.37 17.30 -5.96
N ASN A 162 21.84 18.52 -6.27
CA ASN A 162 22.80 19.25 -5.45
C ASN A 162 22.13 20.20 -4.43
N HIS A 163 20.80 20.31 -4.45
CA HIS A 163 20.09 21.19 -3.55
C HIS A 163 20.04 20.60 -2.13
N ASN A 164 20.61 21.32 -1.14
CA ASN A 164 20.79 20.87 0.25
C ASN A 164 19.57 20.19 0.91
N GLN A 165 18.37 20.75 0.80
CA GLN A 165 17.17 20.18 1.44
C GLN A 165 16.37 19.25 0.51
N VAL A 166 16.05 19.70 -0.71
CA VAL A 166 15.19 18.96 -1.65
C VAL A 166 15.76 17.59 -2.02
N LYS A 167 17.08 17.42 -2.09
CA LYS A 167 17.73 16.12 -2.34
C LYS A 167 17.35 15.04 -1.33
N HIS A 168 16.94 15.43 -0.13
CA HIS A 168 16.54 14.52 0.94
C HIS A 168 15.03 14.23 0.98
N TYR A 169 14.22 14.89 0.16
CA TYR A 169 12.77 14.64 0.11
C TYR A 169 12.48 13.25 -0.46
N GLU A 170 11.58 12.51 0.18
CA GLU A 170 11.25 11.16 -0.28
C GLU A 170 10.62 11.15 -1.67
N SER A 171 9.81 12.17 -1.99
CA SER A 171 9.25 12.36 -3.33
C SER A 171 10.34 12.63 -4.38
N PHE A 172 11.43 13.32 -4.03
CA PHE A 172 12.56 13.56 -4.92
C PHE A 172 13.38 12.29 -5.14
N LYS A 173 13.72 11.58 -4.05
CA LYS A 173 14.43 10.28 -4.15
C LYS A 173 13.64 9.28 -4.99
N THR A 174 12.31 9.26 -4.84
CA THR A 174 11.42 8.43 -5.64
C THR A 174 11.48 8.84 -7.12
N LEU A 175 11.46 10.13 -7.43
CA LEU A 175 11.61 10.64 -8.80
C LEU A 175 12.95 10.22 -9.41
N ALA A 176 14.06 10.44 -8.70
CA ALA A 176 15.40 10.07 -9.13
C ALA A 176 15.54 8.55 -9.36
N LYS A 177 15.00 7.73 -8.45
CA LYS A 177 15.00 6.28 -8.58
C LYS A 177 14.17 5.82 -9.78
N VAL A 178 12.97 6.35 -9.97
CA VAL A 178 12.14 6.00 -11.15
C VAL A 178 12.83 6.43 -12.45
N PHE A 179 13.51 7.59 -12.45
CA PHE A 179 14.29 8.04 -13.60
C PHE A 179 15.41 7.04 -13.95
N ASP A 180 16.28 6.65 -13.00
CA ASP A 180 17.34 5.64 -13.26
C ASP A 180 16.76 4.28 -13.69
N GLN A 181 15.62 3.89 -13.11
CA GLN A 181 14.94 2.64 -13.46
C GLN A 181 14.41 2.66 -14.90
N GLN A 182 13.88 3.77 -15.39
CA GLN A 182 13.10 3.81 -16.63
C GLN A 182 13.83 4.48 -17.80
N CYS A 183 14.85 5.27 -17.52
CA CYS A 183 15.57 6.10 -18.47
C CYS A 183 17.08 5.86 -18.39
N GLU A 184 17.77 6.28 -19.44
CA GLU A 184 19.22 6.30 -19.55
C GLU A 184 19.63 7.59 -20.21
N THR A 185 20.70 8.20 -19.71
CA THR A 185 21.34 9.36 -20.33
C THR A 185 22.50 8.87 -21.18
N VAL A 186 22.43 9.08 -22.48
CA VAL A 186 23.50 8.74 -23.43
C VAL A 186 24.14 10.02 -23.95
N GLU A 187 25.45 9.98 -24.19
CA GLU A 187 26.13 11.06 -24.89
C GLU A 187 25.60 11.12 -26.33
N GLY A 188 25.23 12.31 -26.80
CA GLY A 188 24.77 12.51 -28.16
C GLY A 188 25.90 12.18 -29.15
N ALA A 189 25.54 11.59 -30.29
CA ALA A 189 26.49 11.50 -31.40
C ALA A 189 26.95 12.92 -31.77
N ASP A 190 28.27 13.08 -31.99
CA ASP A 190 28.91 14.33 -32.42
C ASP A 190 29.02 15.46 -31.37
N GLY A 191 29.16 15.14 -30.08
CA GLY A 191 29.56 16.12 -29.06
C GLY A 191 28.49 17.15 -28.69
N GLU A 192 27.25 16.95 -29.14
CA GLU A 192 26.08 17.70 -28.69
C GLU A 192 25.30 17.01 -27.56
N LYS A 193 24.47 17.85 -26.91
CA LYS A 193 23.63 17.64 -25.72
C LYS A 193 23.24 16.18 -25.42
N MET A 194 23.43 15.81 -24.15
CA MET A 194 23.01 14.54 -23.55
C MET A 194 21.57 14.16 -23.94
N GLU A 195 21.40 12.97 -24.53
CA GLU A 195 20.10 12.45 -24.94
C GLU A 195 19.52 11.54 -23.86
N ILE A 196 18.20 11.63 -23.64
CA ILE A 196 17.48 10.79 -22.68
C ILE A 196 16.73 9.71 -23.46
N VAL A 197 17.17 8.47 -23.29
CA VAL A 197 16.60 7.28 -23.90
C VAL A 197 15.72 6.55 -22.88
N ILE A 198 14.52 6.17 -23.30
CA ILE A 198 13.63 5.37 -22.47
C ILE A 198 14.03 3.90 -22.61
N ARG A 199 14.28 3.22 -21.50
CA ARG A 199 14.63 1.80 -21.49
C ARG A 199 13.45 0.94 -21.98
N GLU A 200 13.75 -0.11 -22.73
CA GLU A 200 12.74 -1.10 -23.12
C GLU A 200 12.17 -1.79 -21.88
N LYS A 201 13.06 -2.28 -21.01
CA LYS A 201 12.73 -2.87 -19.70
C LYS A 201 13.33 -2.02 -18.58
N PRO A 202 12.59 -1.81 -17.48
CA PRO A 202 13.13 -1.06 -16.36
C PRO A 202 14.26 -1.82 -15.66
N LYS A 203 15.22 -1.08 -15.12
CA LYS A 203 16.43 -1.58 -14.47
C LYS A 203 16.19 -1.89 -12.98
N GLY A 204 16.76 -2.99 -12.50
CA GLY A 204 16.74 -3.40 -11.08
C GLY A 204 15.65 -4.40 -10.74
N ASP A 205 15.77 -5.01 -9.57
CA ASP A 205 14.86 -6.08 -9.11
C ASP A 205 13.54 -5.53 -8.52
N GLU A 206 13.61 -4.31 -7.98
CA GLU A 206 12.50 -3.65 -7.28
C GLU A 206 11.98 -2.45 -8.05
N ILE A 207 11.18 -2.72 -9.09
CA ILE A 207 10.63 -1.68 -9.96
C ILE A 207 9.50 -0.93 -9.25
N ILE A 208 9.67 0.39 -9.11
CA ILE A 208 8.64 1.26 -8.56
C ILE A 208 7.52 1.40 -9.58
N SER A 209 6.32 1.06 -9.12
CA SER A 209 5.11 1.01 -9.92
C SER A 209 4.17 2.21 -9.67
N THR A 210 4.33 2.89 -8.53
CA THR A 210 3.56 4.07 -8.14
C THR A 210 4.34 4.90 -7.10
N PRO A 211 4.24 6.25 -7.11
CA PRO A 211 4.85 7.09 -6.08
C PRO A 211 4.19 6.98 -4.71
N HIS A 212 2.93 6.55 -4.64
CA HIS A 212 2.16 6.50 -3.39
C HIS A 212 2.56 5.34 -2.48
N ASN A 213 3.19 4.32 -3.06
CA ASN A 213 3.72 3.17 -2.35
C ASN A 213 4.83 2.54 -3.19
N THR A 214 6.08 2.85 -2.85
CA THR A 214 7.28 2.39 -3.59
C THR A 214 7.54 0.90 -3.47
N ASP A 215 6.92 0.22 -2.50
CA ASP A 215 7.00 -1.22 -2.29
C ASP A 215 5.88 -1.99 -3.02
N ALA A 216 4.86 -1.28 -3.51
CA ALA A 216 3.81 -1.90 -4.30
C ALA A 216 4.37 -2.43 -5.63
N ARG A 217 3.93 -3.63 -6.00
CA ARG A 217 4.29 -4.31 -7.25
C ARG A 217 3.03 -4.65 -8.01
N TYR A 218 3.08 -4.55 -9.34
CA TYR A 218 2.04 -5.09 -10.21
C TYR A 218 2.40 -6.52 -10.62
N VAL A 219 1.51 -7.47 -10.37
CA VAL A 219 1.70 -8.88 -10.73
C VAL A 219 0.54 -9.32 -11.61
N LYS A 220 0.82 -10.12 -12.65
CA LYS A 220 -0.24 -10.78 -13.43
C LYS A 220 -0.62 -12.09 -12.77
N LYS A 221 -1.90 -12.25 -12.41
CA LYS A 221 -2.50 -13.50 -11.93
C LYS A 221 -3.54 -13.95 -12.96
N GLY A 222 -3.14 -14.86 -13.85
CA GLY A 222 -3.96 -15.25 -15.00
C GLY A 222 -4.21 -14.07 -15.95
N LYS A 223 -5.48 -13.73 -16.20
CA LYS A 223 -5.89 -12.60 -17.06
C LYS A 223 -5.96 -11.26 -16.31
N GLN A 224 -5.85 -11.26 -14.98
CA GLN A 224 -5.98 -10.06 -14.16
C GLN A 224 -4.59 -9.52 -13.77
N THR A 225 -4.45 -8.20 -13.78
CA THR A 225 -3.30 -7.52 -13.18
C THR A 225 -3.71 -7.07 -11.80
N VAL A 226 -2.97 -7.49 -10.78
CA VAL A 226 -3.21 -7.15 -9.38
C VAL A 226 -2.09 -6.25 -8.86
N CYS A 227 -2.42 -5.28 -8.01
CA CYS A 227 -1.46 -4.42 -7.32
C CYS A 227 -1.41 -4.78 -5.84
N GLY A 228 -0.20 -4.85 -5.28
CA GLY A 228 -0.04 -5.25 -3.90
C GLY A 228 1.41 -5.39 -3.47
N GLN A 229 1.60 -5.70 -2.20
CA GLN A 229 2.92 -5.94 -1.62
C GLN A 229 3.05 -7.42 -1.26
N LYS A 230 4.25 -7.95 -1.44
CA LYS A 230 4.61 -9.30 -1.00
C LYS A 230 5.04 -9.22 0.47
N GLY A 231 4.08 -9.34 1.37
CA GLY A 231 4.36 -9.40 2.81
C GLY A 231 4.78 -10.80 3.23
N PHE A 232 5.93 -10.93 3.91
CA PHE A 232 6.20 -12.08 4.77
C PHE A 232 5.70 -11.71 6.16
N ILE A 233 4.56 -12.27 6.55
CA ILE A 233 3.96 -12.00 7.84
C ILE A 233 4.33 -13.16 8.76
N THR A 234 5.07 -12.86 9.84
CA THR A 234 5.28 -13.81 10.94
C THR A 234 4.00 -13.94 11.77
N VAL A 235 3.81 -15.05 12.49
CA VAL A 235 2.60 -15.27 13.31
C VAL A 235 2.33 -14.09 14.26
N GLU A 236 3.38 -13.50 14.85
CA GLU A 236 3.28 -12.29 15.69
C GLU A 236 2.78 -11.05 14.92
N GLN A 237 3.26 -10.82 13.70
CA GLN A 237 2.78 -9.72 12.85
C GLN A 237 1.36 -9.95 12.32
N LEU A 238 0.96 -11.22 12.18
CA LEU A 238 -0.38 -11.62 11.75
C LEU A 238 -1.40 -11.30 12.85
N TRP A 239 -1.04 -11.56 14.10
CA TRP A 239 -1.81 -11.11 15.27
C TRP A 239 -1.91 -9.58 15.33
N GLN A 240 -0.79 -8.86 15.15
CA GLN A 240 -0.79 -7.40 15.14
C GLN A 240 -1.70 -6.82 14.03
N LEU A 241 -1.65 -7.39 12.82
CA LEU A 241 -2.47 -6.97 11.69
C LEU A 241 -3.96 -7.31 11.87
N ILE A 242 -4.30 -8.46 12.46
CA ILE A 242 -5.69 -8.80 12.78
C ILE A 242 -6.26 -7.80 13.79
N MET A 243 -5.48 -7.48 14.83
CA MET A 243 -5.89 -6.53 15.88
C MET A 243 -5.97 -5.08 15.37
N ASP A 244 -5.06 -4.66 14.49
CA ASP A 244 -5.03 -3.30 13.92
C ASP A 244 -6.03 -3.08 12.78
N TRP A 245 -6.41 -4.15 12.05
CA TRP A 245 -7.33 -4.03 10.91
C TRP A 245 -8.80 -3.97 11.32
N ASP A 246 -9.14 -4.44 12.53
CA ASP A 246 -10.51 -4.41 13.08
C ASP A 246 -11.02 -2.99 13.42
N PHE A 247 -10.19 -1.94 13.29
CA PHE A 247 -10.54 -0.58 13.73
C PHE A 247 -10.71 0.48 12.64
N ARG A 248 -10.53 0.17 11.34
CA ARG A 248 -10.63 1.20 10.26
C ARG A 248 -11.90 1.17 9.42
N THR A 249 -12.86 0.27 9.68
CA THR A 249 -14.08 0.15 8.86
C THR A 249 -15.39 0.42 9.60
N THR A 250 -15.35 1.04 10.77
CA THR A 250 -16.57 1.53 11.45
C THR A 250 -16.48 3.03 11.69
N SER A 251 -16.77 3.77 10.62
CA SER A 251 -17.41 5.09 10.67
C SER A 251 -18.67 5.02 9.82
#